data_AF-A0A3D5PSD4-F1
#
_entry.id   AF-A0A3D5PSD4-F1
#
_cell.length_a   1.000
_cell.length_b   1.000
_cell.length_c   1.000
_cell.angle_alpha   90.00
_cell.angle_beta   90.00
_cell.angle_gamma   90.00
#
_symmetry.space_group_name_H-M   'P 1'
#
loop_
_entity.id
_entity.type
_entity.pdbx_description
1 polymer ?
#
loop_
_entity_poly.entity_id
_entity_poly.type
_entity_poly.pdbx_seq_one_letter_code
_entity_poly.pdbx_strand_id
1 'polypeptide(L)'
;PPSVLIQRDYHAENLLWLPEREGIARVGLLDYQDAQLGHPAYDLVSLLKDARRDVPEAIEEKMIAHYIEASGTDAQDFRDAYHLLGLQRNLRILGVFARLSMQFGKPSYIDLIPRVWDFIQRDLNHPVNAKVANLITTALPAPTPEILQRLKDKCATVPTL
;
A
#
# COMPACT_ATOMS: atom_id res chain seq x y z
N PRO A 1 -13.67 8.78 14.55
CA PRO A 1 -12.19 8.81 14.51
C PRO A 1 -11.70 10.09 13.84
N PRO A 2 -10.54 10.66 14.22
CA PRO A 2 -10.03 11.87 13.60
C PRO A 2 -9.78 11.60 12.12
N SER A 3 -10.44 12.36 11.26
CA SER A 3 -10.28 12.30 9.81
C SER A 3 -9.33 13.40 9.38
N VAL A 4 -8.17 13.02 8.82
CA VAL A 4 -7.26 13.96 8.17
C VAL A 4 -7.45 13.92 6.66
N LEU A 5 -6.94 14.94 5.97
CA LEU A 5 -6.80 14.86 4.52
C LEU A 5 -5.77 13.77 4.18
N ILE A 6 -6.18 12.82 3.36
CA ILE A 6 -5.34 11.76 2.81
C ILE A 6 -5.25 11.93 1.29
N GLN A 7 -4.03 11.83 0.74
CA GLN A 7 -3.79 11.88 -0.69
C GLN A 7 -4.24 10.59 -1.38
N ARG A 8 -4.21 9.46 -0.68
CA ARG A 8 -4.49 8.10 -1.17
C ARG A 8 -3.42 7.49 -2.08
N ASP A 9 -2.68 8.32 -2.79
CA ASP A 9 -1.53 7.94 -3.63
C ASP A 9 -0.23 8.60 -3.18
N TYR A 10 -0.06 8.74 -1.86
CA TYR A 10 1.17 9.21 -1.22
C TYR A 10 2.27 8.14 -1.30
N HIS A 11 3.07 8.16 -2.35
CA HIS A 11 4.20 7.25 -2.57
C HIS A 11 5.32 7.93 -3.35
N ALA A 12 6.52 7.33 -3.37
CA ALA A 12 7.73 7.99 -3.85
C ALA A 12 7.62 8.57 -5.28
N GLU A 13 6.91 7.91 -6.20
CA GLU A 13 6.74 8.42 -7.58
C GLU A 13 5.90 9.72 -7.67
N ASN A 14 5.10 10.04 -6.65
CA ASN A 14 4.29 11.26 -6.56
C ASN A 14 4.94 12.34 -5.68
N LEU A 15 6.19 12.13 -5.24
CA LEU A 15 6.97 13.07 -4.43
C LEU A 15 8.14 13.65 -5.25
N LEU A 16 8.23 14.98 -5.30
CA LEU A 16 9.33 15.69 -5.93
C LEU A 16 10.26 16.26 -4.87
N TRP A 17 11.55 15.96 -4.97
CA TRP A 17 12.56 16.60 -4.13
C TRP A 17 12.92 17.99 -4.67
N LEU A 18 12.69 19.02 -3.86
CA LEU A 18 12.88 20.43 -4.19
C LEU A 18 13.93 21.03 -3.23
N PRO A 19 15.24 20.80 -3.49
CA PRO A 19 16.30 21.03 -2.51
C PRO A 19 16.48 22.49 -2.08
N GLU A 20 16.04 23.44 -2.90
CA GLU A 20 16.14 24.88 -2.64
C GLU A 20 15.08 25.42 -1.66
N ARG A 21 14.12 24.59 -1.25
CA ARG A 21 13.08 24.95 -0.27
C ARG A 21 13.52 24.57 1.15
N GLU A 22 12.81 25.07 2.15
CA GLU A 22 13.12 24.79 3.56
C GLU A 22 12.18 23.74 4.18
N GLY A 23 12.71 22.95 5.12
CA GLY A 23 11.90 22.01 5.92
C GLY A 23 11.11 21.00 5.07
N ILE A 24 9.82 20.83 5.38
CA ILE A 24 8.91 19.92 4.64
C ILE A 24 8.55 20.44 3.24
N ALA A 25 8.73 21.74 2.97
CA ALA A 25 8.42 22.31 1.65
C ALA A 25 9.34 21.79 0.54
N ARG A 26 10.43 21.10 0.92
CA ARG A 26 11.30 20.33 0.01
C ARG A 26 10.63 19.11 -0.60
N VAL A 27 9.50 18.66 -0.04
CA VAL A 27 8.72 17.53 -0.57
C VAL A 27 7.55 18.10 -1.36
N GLY A 28 7.73 18.27 -2.67
CA GLY A 28 6.66 18.61 -3.59
C GLY A 28 5.70 17.43 -3.76
N LEU A 29 4.40 17.70 -3.82
CA LEU A 29 3.35 16.70 -3.99
C LEU A 29 2.71 16.83 -5.37
N LEU A 30 2.57 15.71 -6.07
CA LEU A 30 1.76 15.57 -7.30
C LEU A 30 0.52 14.73 -6.99
N ASP A 31 -0.47 14.71 -7.90
CA ASP A 31 -1.58 13.75 -7.87
C ASP A 31 -2.43 13.78 -6.57
N TYR A 32 -2.78 14.98 -6.11
CA TYR A 32 -3.56 15.23 -4.88
C TYR A 32 -5.02 15.61 -5.13
N GLN A 33 -5.47 15.69 -6.39
CA GLN A 33 -6.83 16.12 -6.75
C GLN A 33 -7.94 15.16 -6.29
N ASP A 34 -7.62 13.88 -6.07
CA ASP A 34 -8.57 12.86 -5.58
C ASP A 34 -8.46 12.60 -4.07
N ALA A 35 -7.84 13.53 -3.34
CA ALA A 35 -7.68 13.46 -1.89
C ALA A 35 -9.04 13.37 -1.17
N GLN A 36 -9.06 12.65 -0.05
CA GLN A 36 -10.27 12.40 0.73
C GLN A 36 -10.02 12.56 2.22
N LEU A 37 -11.09 12.47 3.01
CA LEU A 37 -10.99 12.33 4.46
C LEU A 37 -10.75 10.86 4.81
N GLY A 38 -9.76 10.60 5.66
CA GLY A 38 -9.41 9.25 6.09
C GLY A 38 -8.56 9.21 7.35
N HIS A 39 -8.14 8.00 7.70
CA HIS A 39 -7.29 7.78 8.87
C HIS A 39 -5.84 8.26 8.58
N PRO A 40 -5.15 8.91 9.53
CA PRO A 40 -3.79 9.42 9.33
C PRO A 40 -2.76 8.36 8.90
N ALA A 41 -2.93 7.11 9.30
CA ALA A 41 -2.04 6.02 8.88
C ALA A 41 -2.15 5.68 7.37
N TYR A 42 -3.19 6.12 6.65
CA TYR A 42 -3.45 5.68 5.28
C TYR A 42 -2.31 6.02 4.31
N ASP A 43 -1.86 7.27 4.32
CA ASP A 43 -0.77 7.72 3.44
C ASP A 43 0.59 7.21 3.93
N LEU A 44 0.75 7.00 5.24
CA LEU A 44 1.96 6.40 5.79
C LEU A 44 2.12 4.94 5.32
N VAL A 45 1.04 4.15 5.33
CA VAL A 45 1.00 2.81 4.74
C VAL A 45 1.37 2.86 3.26
N SER A 46 0.78 3.80 2.50
CA SER A 46 1.07 3.94 1.06
C SER A 46 2.54 4.21 0.78
N LEU A 47 3.21 5.01 1.61
CA LEU A 47 4.62 5.34 1.45
C LEU A 47 5.55 4.20 1.87
N LEU A 48 5.29 3.60 3.04
CA LEU A 48 6.19 2.62 3.65
C LEU A 48 6.00 1.21 3.06
N LYS A 49 4.80 0.90 2.55
CA LYS A 49 4.49 -0.34 1.82
C LYS A 49 4.29 -0.07 0.33
N ASP A 50 5.16 0.76 -0.27
CA ASP A 50 5.13 1.01 -1.70
C ASP A 50 5.60 -0.23 -2.48
N ALA A 51 4.67 -0.89 -3.17
CA ALA A 51 4.96 -2.08 -3.98
C ALA A 51 6.06 -1.86 -5.04
N ARG A 52 6.25 -0.61 -5.49
CA ARG A 52 7.19 -0.26 -6.56
C ARG A 52 8.63 -0.15 -6.06
N ARG A 53 8.83 -0.07 -4.75
CA ARG A 53 10.15 0.13 -4.13
C ARG A 53 10.37 -0.85 -2.99
N ASP A 54 11.63 -1.20 -2.78
CA ASP A 54 12.02 -2.02 -1.64
C ASP A 54 12.30 -1.11 -0.45
N VAL A 55 11.25 -0.75 0.30
CA VAL A 55 11.40 0.01 1.55
C VAL A 55 11.82 -0.98 2.64
N PRO A 56 13.02 -0.86 3.25
CA PRO A 56 13.45 -1.79 4.28
C PRO A 56 12.54 -1.74 5.50
N GLU A 57 12.27 -2.90 6.13
CA GLU A 57 11.40 -2.98 7.32
C GLU A 57 11.90 -2.12 8.48
N ALA A 58 13.23 -1.98 8.62
CA ALA A 58 13.82 -1.10 9.62
C ALA A 58 13.50 0.39 9.38
N ILE A 59 13.34 0.81 8.11
CA ILE A 59 12.88 2.16 7.77
C ILE A 59 11.37 2.28 8.04
N GLU A 60 10.59 1.27 7.66
CA GLU A 60 9.16 1.22 7.96
C GLU A 60 8.91 1.41 9.47
N GLU A 61 9.53 0.58 10.30
CA GLU A 61 9.38 0.65 11.76
C GLU A 61 9.87 1.97 12.35
N LYS A 62 11.02 2.47 11.89
CA LYS A 62 11.56 3.76 12.34
C LYS A 62 10.62 4.92 12.00
N MET A 63 9.99 4.91 10.82
CA MET A 63 9.09 5.97 10.38
C MET A 63 7.72 5.90 11.07
N ILE A 64 7.22 4.68 11.37
CA ILE A 64 6.02 4.51 12.21
C ILE A 64 6.27 5.08 13.61
N ALA A 65 7.38 4.71 14.24
CA ALA A 65 7.74 5.23 15.56
C ALA A 65 7.89 6.76 15.55
N HIS A 66 8.57 7.31 14.54
CA HIS A 66 8.70 8.76 14.35
C HIS A 66 7.34 9.47 14.23
N TYR A 67 6.41 8.89 13.44
CA TYR A 67 5.08 9.45 13.29
C TYR A 67 4.30 9.44 14.62
N ILE A 68 4.35 8.33 15.36
CA ILE A 68 3.68 8.19 16.66
C ILE A 68 4.21 9.25 17.65
N GLU A 69 5.53 9.37 17.78
CA GLU A 69 6.18 10.34 18.65
C GLU A 69 5.79 11.79 18.28
N ALA A 70 5.87 12.14 16.99
CA ALA A 70 5.62 13.49 16.53
C ALA A 70 4.13 13.90 16.60
N SER A 71 3.21 12.93 16.42
CA SER A 71 1.77 13.19 16.45
C SER A 71 1.15 13.10 17.85
N GLY A 72 1.82 12.45 18.80
CA GLY A 72 1.29 12.19 20.14
C GLY A 72 0.09 11.24 20.16
N THR A 73 -0.13 10.47 19.10
CA THR A 73 -1.18 9.45 19.02
C THR A 73 -0.86 8.26 19.94
N ASP A 74 -1.88 7.49 20.33
CA ASP A 74 -1.64 6.25 21.04
C ASP A 74 -0.90 5.25 20.14
N ALA A 75 0.18 4.68 20.67
CA ALA A 75 1.08 3.84 19.88
C ALA A 75 0.41 2.54 19.44
N GLN A 76 -0.42 1.93 20.28
CA GLN A 76 -1.07 0.67 19.96
C GLN A 76 -2.21 0.89 18.97
N ASP A 77 -3.08 1.87 19.22
CA ASP A 77 -4.19 2.21 18.33
C ASP A 77 -3.70 2.58 16.93
N PHE A 78 -2.59 3.33 16.83
CA PHE A 78 -2.03 3.71 15.54
C PHE A 78 -1.45 2.50 14.79
N ARG A 79 -0.76 1.58 15.47
CA ARG A 79 -0.22 0.36 14.87
C ARG A 79 -1.33 -0.59 14.41
N ASP A 80 -2.36 -0.76 15.24
CA ASP A 80 -3.56 -1.53 14.89
C ASP A 80 -4.20 -0.96 13.61
N ALA A 81 -4.39 0.36 13.54
CA ALA A 81 -4.93 1.02 12.37
C ALA A 81 -4.00 0.90 11.14
N TYR A 82 -2.69 1.04 11.33
CA TYR A 82 -1.68 0.88 10.27
C TYR A 82 -1.74 -0.51 9.64
N HIS A 83 -1.77 -1.58 10.46
CA HIS A 83 -1.84 -2.96 9.96
C HIS A 83 -3.20 -3.31 9.33
N LEU A 84 -4.30 -2.79 9.86
CA LEU A 84 -5.62 -2.99 9.27
C LEU A 84 -5.74 -2.29 7.90
N LEU A 85 -5.26 -1.05 7.80
CA LEU A 85 -5.25 -0.29 6.54
C LEU A 85 -4.24 -0.85 5.55
N GLY A 86 -3.10 -1.34 6.02
CA GLY A 86 -2.11 -2.09 5.24
C GLY A 86 -2.74 -3.28 4.54
N LEU A 87 -3.47 -4.12 5.29
CA LEU A 87 -4.19 -5.26 4.74
C LEU A 87 -5.22 -4.80 3.69
N GLN A 88 -6.08 -3.84 4.06
CA GLN A 88 -7.14 -3.32 3.19
C GLN A 88 -6.59 -2.77 1.87
N ARG A 89 -5.52 -1.96 1.93
CA ARG A 89 -4.92 -1.33 0.76
C ARG A 89 -4.24 -2.36 -0.14
N ASN A 90 -3.43 -3.25 0.43
CA ASN A 90 -2.68 -4.21 -0.37
C ASN A 90 -3.61 -5.24 -1.06
N LEU A 91 -4.71 -5.65 -0.41
CA LEU A 91 -5.75 -6.46 -1.05
C LEU A 91 -6.36 -5.75 -2.26
N ARG A 92 -6.65 -4.45 -2.14
CA ARG A 92 -7.12 -3.64 -3.28
C ARG A 92 -6.07 -3.55 -4.39
N ILE A 93 -4.80 -3.37 -4.05
CA ILE A 93 -3.69 -3.26 -5.01
C ILE A 93 -3.56 -4.54 -5.84
N LEU A 94 -3.71 -5.74 -5.26
CA LEU A 94 -3.71 -6.99 -6.03
C LEU A 94 -4.73 -6.97 -7.17
N GLY A 95 -5.96 -6.53 -6.87
CA GLY A 95 -7.01 -6.38 -7.88
C GLY A 95 -6.69 -5.31 -8.93
N VAL A 96 -6.11 -4.18 -8.51
CA VAL A 96 -5.68 -3.10 -9.42
C VAL A 96 -4.58 -3.58 -10.36
N PHE A 97 -3.57 -4.30 -9.88
CA PHE A 97 -2.47 -4.82 -10.70
C PHE A 97 -2.97 -5.87 -11.69
N ALA A 98 -3.81 -6.80 -11.25
CA ALA A 98 -4.45 -7.76 -12.14
C ALA A 98 -5.27 -7.04 -13.23
N ARG A 99 -6.04 -6.00 -12.87
CA ARG A 99 -6.82 -5.20 -13.82
C ARG A 99 -5.92 -4.43 -14.80
N LEU A 100 -4.84 -3.82 -14.34
CA LEU A 100 -3.87 -3.11 -15.19
C LEU A 100 -3.23 -4.03 -16.24
N SER A 101 -2.91 -5.27 -15.86
CA SER A 101 -2.47 -6.28 -16.81
C SER A 101 -3.60 -6.65 -17.79
N MET A 102 -4.72 -7.13 -17.25
CA MET A 102 -5.75 -7.81 -18.03
C MET A 102 -6.54 -6.89 -18.97
N GLN A 103 -6.77 -5.64 -18.55
CA GLN A 103 -7.57 -4.67 -19.31
C GLN A 103 -6.74 -3.60 -20.00
N PHE A 104 -5.61 -3.19 -19.40
CA PHE A 104 -4.84 -2.04 -19.88
C PHE A 104 -3.49 -2.42 -20.49
N GLY A 105 -3.20 -3.71 -20.66
CA GLY A 105 -2.00 -4.17 -21.36
C GLY A 105 -0.71 -3.88 -20.61
N LYS A 106 -0.73 -3.81 -19.28
CA LYS A 106 0.44 -3.50 -18.43
C LYS A 106 0.89 -4.72 -17.61
N PRO A 107 1.55 -5.72 -18.22
CA PRO A 107 1.86 -6.99 -17.56
C PRO A 107 2.95 -6.87 -16.48
N SER A 108 3.77 -5.82 -16.52
CA SER A 108 4.83 -5.57 -15.53
C SER A 108 4.29 -5.32 -14.10
N TYR A 109 3.02 -4.93 -13.95
CA TYR A 109 2.41 -4.82 -12.61
C TYR A 109 2.22 -6.18 -11.92
N ILE A 110 2.17 -7.28 -12.69
CA ILE A 110 2.10 -8.63 -12.13
C ILE A 110 3.41 -8.98 -11.41
N ASP A 111 4.55 -8.43 -11.86
CA ASP A 111 5.85 -8.65 -11.22
C ASP A 111 5.95 -8.01 -9.82
N LEU A 112 5.06 -7.08 -9.50
CA LEU A 112 4.99 -6.45 -8.18
C LEU A 112 4.13 -7.22 -7.18
N ILE A 113 3.30 -8.16 -7.65
CA ILE A 113 2.37 -8.94 -6.80
C ILE A 113 3.08 -9.68 -5.65
N PRO A 114 4.24 -10.35 -5.84
CA PRO A 114 4.93 -11.02 -4.75
C PRO A 114 5.21 -10.10 -3.55
N ARG A 115 5.69 -8.88 -3.79
CA ARG A 115 5.95 -7.90 -2.71
C ARG A 115 4.66 -7.47 -2.00
N VAL A 116 3.59 -7.21 -2.77
CA VAL A 116 2.27 -6.88 -2.18
C VAL A 116 1.74 -8.04 -1.35
N TRP A 117 1.97 -9.28 -1.80
CA TRP A 117 1.60 -10.47 -1.05
C TRP A 117 2.37 -10.59 0.26
N ASP A 118 3.67 -10.34 0.26
CA ASP A 118 4.47 -10.33 1.50
C ASP A 118 3.95 -9.29 2.50
N PHE A 119 3.56 -8.10 2.03
CA PHE A 119 2.92 -7.09 2.86
C PHE A 119 1.61 -7.58 3.49
N ILE A 120 0.78 -8.27 2.70
CA ILE A 120 -0.46 -8.90 3.18
C ILE A 120 -0.14 -9.96 4.23
N GLN A 121 0.83 -10.85 3.99
CA GLN A 121 1.20 -11.90 4.95
C GLN A 121 1.67 -11.31 6.27
N ARG A 122 2.49 -10.24 6.24
CA ARG A 122 2.92 -9.52 7.45
C ARG A 122 1.73 -8.91 8.20
N ASP A 123 0.78 -8.29 7.50
CA ASP A 123 -0.41 -7.72 8.13
C ASP A 123 -1.39 -8.78 8.66
N LEU A 124 -1.52 -9.92 7.99
CA LEU A 124 -2.36 -11.04 8.45
C LEU A 124 -1.85 -11.64 9.77
N ASN A 125 -0.55 -11.59 10.02
CA ASN A 125 0.05 -12.02 11.28
C ASN A 125 -0.16 -11.02 12.44
N HIS A 126 -0.68 -9.82 12.16
CA HIS A 126 -0.94 -8.83 13.21
C HIS A 126 -2.24 -9.14 13.98
N PRO A 127 -2.27 -9.06 15.33
CA PRO A 127 -3.43 -9.44 16.14
C PRO A 127 -4.75 -8.73 15.75
N VAL A 128 -4.68 -7.46 15.32
CA VAL A 128 -5.85 -6.70 14.86
C VAL A 128 -6.60 -7.38 13.71
N ASN A 129 -5.88 -8.13 12.87
CA ASN A 129 -6.41 -8.79 11.67
C ASN A 129 -6.80 -10.26 11.91
N ALA A 130 -6.65 -10.78 13.13
CA ALA A 130 -6.87 -12.20 13.43
C ALA A 130 -8.25 -12.72 13.00
N LYS A 131 -9.30 -11.88 13.13
CA LYS A 131 -10.68 -12.26 12.74
C LYS A 131 -10.85 -12.48 11.24
N VAL A 132 -10.08 -11.77 10.41
CA VAL A 132 -10.19 -11.85 8.94
C VAL A 132 -9.11 -12.72 8.31
N ALA A 133 -8.04 -13.06 9.05
CA ALA A 133 -6.90 -13.78 8.51
C ALA A 133 -7.27 -15.12 7.88
N ASN A 134 -8.06 -15.94 8.59
CA ASN A 134 -8.52 -17.22 8.06
C ASN A 134 -9.34 -17.08 6.77
N LEU A 135 -10.18 -16.05 6.69
CA LEU A 135 -11.01 -15.80 5.49
C LEU A 135 -10.12 -15.47 4.29
N ILE A 136 -9.14 -14.57 4.47
CA ILE A 136 -8.26 -14.13 3.39
C ILE A 136 -7.34 -15.27 2.93
N THR A 137 -6.72 -15.99 3.86
CA THR A 137 -5.81 -17.11 3.54
C THR A 137 -6.52 -18.25 2.81
N THR A 138 -7.82 -18.46 3.09
CA THR A 138 -8.62 -19.48 2.39
C THR A 138 -9.10 -18.99 1.03
N ALA A 139 -9.45 -17.71 0.92
CA ALA A 139 -10.06 -17.15 -0.30
C ALA A 139 -9.06 -16.80 -1.39
N LEU A 140 -7.82 -16.42 -1.04
CA LEU A 140 -6.81 -15.97 -1.99
C LEU A 140 -5.63 -16.95 -2.07
N PRO A 141 -5.27 -17.43 -3.27
CA PRO A 141 -4.10 -18.27 -3.42
C PRO A 141 -2.81 -17.44 -3.33
N ALA A 142 -1.74 -18.06 -2.84
CA ALA A 142 -0.40 -17.48 -2.92
C ALA A 142 0.00 -17.25 -4.39
N PRO A 143 0.78 -16.19 -4.70
CA PRO A 143 1.15 -15.84 -6.07
C PRO A 143 2.31 -16.71 -6.59
N THR A 144 2.03 -17.99 -6.85
CA THR A 144 3.03 -18.89 -7.44
C THR A 144 3.43 -18.44 -8.85
N PRO A 145 4.60 -18.85 -9.37
CA PRO A 145 5.02 -18.53 -10.74
C PRO A 145 3.96 -18.88 -11.80
N GLU A 146 3.24 -20.00 -11.62
CA GLU A 146 2.16 -20.44 -12.52
C GLU A 146 0.96 -19.49 -12.48
N ILE A 147 0.58 -19.01 -11.28
CA ILE A 147 -0.51 -18.05 -11.12
C ILE A 147 -0.14 -16.70 -11.72
N LEU A 148 1.09 -16.23 -11.49
CA LEU A 148 1.60 -14.98 -12.05
C LEU A 148 1.67 -15.06 -13.57
N GLN A 149 2.16 -16.16 -14.13
CA GLN A 149 2.19 -16.36 -15.58
C GLN A 149 0.77 -16.36 -16.16
N ARG A 150 -0.16 -17.07 -15.52
CA ARG A 150 -1.58 -17.05 -15.93
C ARG A 150 -2.20 -15.65 -15.91
N LEU A 151 -1.79 -14.77 -15.00
CA LEU A 151 -2.24 -13.37 -14.98
C LEU A 151 -1.62 -12.54 -16.12
N LYS A 152 -0.36 -12.82 -16.50
CA LYS A 152 0.31 -12.20 -17.66
C LYS A 152 -0.25 -12.69 -18.99
N ASP A 153 -0.60 -13.97 -19.09
CA ASP A 153 -1.19 -14.54 -20.32
C ASP A 153 -2.55 -13.93 -20.66
N LYS A 154 -3.25 -13.39 -19.64
CA LYS A 154 -4.50 -12.64 -19.79
C LYS A 154 -4.29 -11.15 -20.08
N CYS A 155 -3.06 -10.70 -20.30
CA CYS A 155 -2.75 -9.30 -20.56
C CYS A 155 -3.48 -8.78 -21.79
N ALA A 156 -4.19 -7.65 -21.66
CA ALA A 156 -5.02 -7.05 -22.70
C ALA A 156 -6.09 -7.99 -23.31
N THR A 157 -6.49 -9.08 -22.63
CA THR A 157 -7.54 -10.00 -23.13
C THR A 157 -8.93 -9.67 -22.59
N VAL A 158 -9.06 -8.77 -21.60
CA VAL A 158 -10.34 -8.41 -20.98
C VAL A 158 -10.76 -7.02 -21.44
N PRO A 159 -11.96 -6.84 -22.02
CA PRO A 159 -12.45 -5.53 -22.41
C PRO A 159 -12.52 -4.56 -21.21
N THR A 160 -12.21 -3.29 -21.46
CA THR A 160 -12.56 -2.21 -20.52
C THR A 160 -14.07 -1.99 -20.56
N LEU A 161 -14.68 -1.83 -19.38
CA LEU A 161 -16.07 -1.39 -19.27
C LEU A 161 -16.24 0.07 -19.71
#